data_AF-A0A3A6NE44-F1
#
_entry.id   AF-A0A3A6NE44-F1
#
_cell.length_a   1.000
_cell.length_b   1.000
_cell.length_c   1.000
_cell.angle_alpha   90.00
_cell.angle_beta   90.00
_cell.angle_gamma   90.00
#
_symmetry.space_group_name_H-M   'P 1'
#
loop_
_entity.id
_entity.type
_entity.pdbx_description
1 polymer ?
#
loop_
_entity_poly.entity_id
_entity_poly.type
_entity_poly.pdbx_seq_one_letter_code
_entity_poly.pdbx_strand_id
1 'polypeptide(L)'
;GMNRGEHRAWLAHQVQVKRIADYIGSYYVYMGGLDAICFTAGIGENAPEVRRDVIKAVKVLGIELDEAENNKRGERMISTKDSKVKAFIIPTNEEVMISREVQRLMYK
;
A
#
# COMPACT_ATOMS: atom_id res chain seq x y z
N GLY A 1 3.57 19.98 10.07
CA GLY A 1 2.88 18.71 9.74
C GLY A 1 2.77 18.58 8.24
N MET A 2 1.58 18.54 7.66
CA MET A 2 1.38 18.76 6.21
C MET A 2 0.21 19.73 6.02
N ASN A 3 -0.83 19.54 6.84
CA ASN A 3 -1.99 20.42 7.02
C ASN A 3 -1.69 21.75 7.75
N ARG A 4 -0.43 22.03 8.11
CA ARG A 4 -0.01 23.28 8.78
C ARG A 4 0.77 24.23 7.85
N GLY A 5 0.77 23.98 6.54
CA GLY A 5 1.43 24.86 5.56
C GLY A 5 2.96 24.76 5.49
N GLU A 6 3.56 23.75 6.12
CA GLU A 6 5.01 23.55 6.07
C GLU A 6 5.44 22.94 4.74
N HIS A 7 5.95 23.78 3.83
CA HIS A 7 6.33 23.40 2.47
C HIS A 7 7.26 22.18 2.40
N ARG A 8 8.26 22.11 3.30
CA ARG A 8 9.23 21.00 3.32
C ARG A 8 8.58 19.65 3.60
N ALA A 9 7.60 19.61 4.49
CA ALA A 9 6.94 18.37 4.85
C ALA A 9 5.94 17.92 3.77
N TRP A 10 5.26 18.87 3.11
CA TRP A 10 4.52 18.57 1.89
C TRP A 10 5.43 18.00 0.80
N LEU A 11 6.60 18.62 0.56
CA LEU A 11 7.56 18.13 -0.43
C LEU A 11 8.08 16.72 -0.08
N ALA A 12 8.37 16.46 1.20
CA ALA A 12 8.80 15.14 1.66
C ALA A 12 7.74 14.06 1.36
N HIS A 13 6.46 14.35 1.62
CA HIS A 13 5.35 13.45 1.27
C HIS A 13 5.25 13.24 -0.24
N GLN A 14 5.33 14.29 -1.05
CA GLN A 14 5.29 14.15 -2.52
C GLN A 14 6.44 13.27 -3.04
N VAL A 15 7.65 13.46 -2.51
CA VAL A 15 8.81 12.62 -2.87
C VAL A 15 8.59 11.17 -2.43
N GLN A 16 8.00 10.93 -1.26
CA GLN A 16 7.66 9.59 -0.78
C GLN A 16 6.65 8.91 -1.72
N VAL A 17 5.53 9.56 -2.02
CA VAL A 17 4.49 9.06 -2.93
C VAL A 17 5.09 8.74 -4.30
N LYS A 18 5.89 9.66 -4.86
CA LYS A 18 6.56 9.49 -6.14
C LYS A 18 7.47 8.26 -6.15
N ARG A 19 8.31 8.08 -5.13
CA ARG A 19 9.20 6.90 -5.05
C ARG A 19 8.42 5.60 -4.96
N ILE A 20 7.36 5.55 -4.15
CA ILE A 20 6.50 4.35 -4.06
C ILE A 20 5.89 4.03 -5.43
N ALA A 21 5.37 5.04 -6.12
CA ALA A 21 4.81 4.88 -7.47
C ALA A 21 5.85 4.40 -8.49
N ASP A 22 7.08 4.95 -8.44
CA ASP A 22 8.20 4.51 -9.28
C ASP A 22 8.49 3.00 -9.10
N TYR A 23 8.49 2.51 -7.85
CA TYR A 23 8.70 1.08 -7.56
C TYR A 23 7.53 0.20 -8.02
N ILE A 24 6.28 0.63 -7.79
CA ILE A 24 5.10 -0.09 -8.28
C ILE A 24 5.15 -0.20 -9.81
N GLY A 25 5.45 0.89 -10.52
CA GLY A 25 5.56 0.90 -11.97
C GLY A 25 6.69 0.00 -12.48
N SER A 26 7.85 0.03 -11.82
CA SER A 26 8.97 -0.85 -12.14
C SER A 26 8.59 -2.33 -12.03
N TYR A 27 7.98 -2.74 -10.91
CA TYR A 27 7.54 -4.12 -10.71
C TYR A 27 6.41 -4.53 -11.64
N TYR A 28 5.47 -3.63 -11.94
CA TYR A 28 4.43 -3.87 -12.94
C TYR A 28 5.03 -4.27 -14.30
N VAL A 29 6.06 -3.54 -14.75
CA VAL A 29 6.74 -3.83 -16.02
C VAL A 29 7.48 -5.16 -15.96
N TYR A 30 8.26 -5.41 -14.90
CA TYR A 30 9.02 -6.66 -14.77
C TYR A 30 8.14 -7.90 -14.65
N MET A 31 6.93 -7.76 -14.10
CA MET A 31 5.96 -8.85 -13.94
C MET A 31 5.00 -8.98 -15.12
N GLY A 32 4.99 -8.03 -16.07
CA GLY A 32 4.05 -8.02 -17.19
C GLY A 32 2.61 -7.67 -16.81
N GLY A 33 2.40 -7.09 -15.63
CA GLY A 33 1.10 -6.82 -15.03
C GLY A 33 1.10 -6.98 -13.52
N LEU A 34 -0.01 -6.68 -12.87
CA LEU A 34 -0.28 -7.05 -11.48
C LEU A 34 -1.77 -7.23 -11.24
N ASP A 35 -2.13 -8.13 -10.33
CA ASP A 35 -3.52 -8.37 -9.91
C ASP A 35 -3.90 -7.51 -8.70
N ALA A 36 -2.93 -7.23 -7.82
CA ALA A 36 -3.17 -6.52 -6.58
C ALA A 36 -1.97 -5.72 -6.05
N ILE A 37 -2.27 -4.70 -5.26
CA ILE A 37 -1.32 -3.92 -4.44
C ILE A 37 -1.68 -4.12 -2.97
N CYS A 38 -0.70 -4.44 -2.13
CA CYS A 38 -0.88 -4.61 -0.70
C CYS A 38 -0.14 -3.51 0.07
N PHE A 39 -0.86 -2.84 0.98
CA PHE A 39 -0.32 -1.91 1.94
C PHE A 39 -0.23 -2.58 3.31
N THR A 40 0.96 -2.55 3.89
CA THR A 40 1.28 -3.18 5.17
C THR A 40 2.30 -2.34 5.92
N ALA A 41 2.59 -2.70 7.17
CA ALA A 41 3.47 -2.03 8.12
C ALA A 41 3.07 -0.57 8.40
N GLY A 42 3.71 0.04 9.41
CA GLY A 42 3.44 1.38 9.96
C GLY A 42 2.65 2.34 9.07
N ILE A 43 3.28 2.92 8.05
CA ILE A 43 2.65 3.92 7.16
C ILE A 43 1.59 3.29 6.26
N GLY A 44 1.84 2.12 5.69
CA GLY A 44 0.91 1.44 4.79
C GLY A 44 -0.41 1.09 5.48
N GLU A 45 -0.38 0.74 6.76
CA GLU A 45 -1.56 0.40 7.56
C GLU A 45 -2.29 1.64 8.10
N ASN A 46 -1.54 2.66 8.53
CA ASN A 46 -2.10 3.72 9.38
C ASN A 46 -2.26 5.09 8.71
N ALA A 47 -1.78 5.28 7.48
CA ALA A 47 -1.87 6.56 6.77
C ALA A 47 -2.77 6.47 5.52
N PRO A 48 -4.11 6.65 5.66
CA PRO A 48 -5.05 6.65 4.53
C PRO A 48 -4.69 7.66 3.43
N GLU A 49 -4.14 8.81 3.80
CA GLU A 49 -3.71 9.86 2.88
C GLU A 49 -2.55 9.43 1.99
N VAL A 50 -1.58 8.67 2.55
CA VAL A 50 -0.46 8.13 1.77
C VAL A 50 -0.97 7.08 0.80
N ARG A 51 -1.82 6.15 1.26
CA ARG A 51 -2.42 5.13 0.38
C ARG A 51 -3.20 5.77 -0.77
N ARG A 52 -4.04 6.76 -0.46
CA ARG A 52 -4.81 7.50 -1.46
C ARG A 52 -3.90 8.13 -2.51
N ASP A 53 -2.89 8.87 -2.07
CA ASP A 53 -2.03 9.62 -2.97
C ASP A 53 -1.15 8.70 -3.83
N VAL A 54 -0.71 7.56 -3.27
CA VAL A 54 -0.03 6.49 -4.02
C VAL A 54 -0.95 5.89 -5.07
N ILE A 55 -2.17 5.46 -4.70
CA ILE A 55 -3.14 4.87 -5.63
C ILE A 55 -3.49 5.86 -6.74
N LYS A 56 -3.66 7.14 -6.40
CA LYS A 56 -3.87 8.20 -7.39
C LYS A 56 -2.70 8.33 -8.36
N ALA A 57 -1.47 8.27 -7.89
CA ALA A 57 -0.27 8.36 -8.72
C ALA A 57 -0.14 7.19 -9.71
N VAL A 58 -0.63 6.00 -9.36
CA VAL A 58 -0.59 4.80 -10.22
C VAL A 58 -1.95 4.45 -10.84
N LYS A 59 -2.92 5.37 -10.85
CA LYS A 59 -4.28 5.14 -11.38
C LYS A 59 -4.30 4.58 -12.80
N VAL A 60 -3.30 4.93 -13.63
CA VAL A 60 -3.13 4.42 -15.00
C VAL A 60 -3.04 2.89 -15.08
N LEU A 61 -2.66 2.22 -13.99
CA LEU A 61 -2.60 0.75 -13.90
C LEU A 61 -3.98 0.10 -13.75
N GLY A 62 -5.06 0.89 -13.67
CA GLY A 62 -6.44 0.39 -13.56
C GLY A 62 -6.89 0.13 -12.13
N ILE A 63 -6.28 0.81 -11.16
CA ILE A 63 -6.70 0.79 -9.76
C ILE A 63 -7.65 1.96 -9.46
N GLU A 64 -8.76 1.65 -8.82
CA GLU A 64 -9.76 2.62 -8.36
C GLU A 64 -9.96 2.47 -6.85
N LEU A 65 -9.74 3.56 -6.12
CA LEU A 65 -9.86 3.60 -4.67
C LEU A 65 -11.32 3.72 -4.24
N ASP A 66 -11.70 2.95 -3.22
CA ASP A 66 -12.88 3.22 -2.40
C ASP A 66 -12.45 4.04 -1.19
N GLU A 67 -12.76 5.34 -1.20
CA GLU A 67 -12.39 6.28 -0.12
C GLU A 67 -13.01 5.91 1.22
N ALA A 68 -14.24 5.39 1.24
CA ALA A 68 -14.90 5.01 2.49
C ALA A 68 -14.19 3.80 3.12
N GLU A 69 -13.79 2.84 2.29
CA GLU A 69 -13.06 1.66 2.73
C GLU A 69 -11.60 1.99 3.11
N ASN A 70 -10.95 2.93 2.41
CA ASN A 70 -9.59 3.38 2.69
C ASN A 70 -9.45 4.07 4.06
N ASN A 71 -10.48 4.76 4.53
CA ASN A 71 -10.45 5.48 5.81
C ASN A 71 -10.70 4.58 7.03
N LYS A 72 -10.99 3.29 6.81
CA LYS A 72 -11.17 2.29 7.88
C LYS A 72 -9.83 1.64 8.25
N ARG A 73 -9.76 1.06 9.44
CA ARG A 73 -8.62 0.28 9.93
C ARG A 73 -8.86 -1.23 9.80
N GLY A 74 -7.78 -2.00 9.91
CA GLY A 74 -7.79 -3.46 9.87
C GLY A 74 -7.61 -4.04 8.47
N GLU A 75 -7.50 -5.37 8.41
CA GLU A 75 -7.35 -6.10 7.15
C GLU A 75 -8.58 -5.94 6.26
N ARG A 76 -8.40 -5.42 5.04
CA ARG A 76 -9.50 -5.17 4.11
C ARG A 76 -9.06 -4.84 2.69
N MET A 77 -10.00 -4.98 1.76
CA MET A 77 -9.89 -4.39 0.43
C MET A 77 -10.25 -2.91 0.49
N ILE A 78 -9.48 -2.06 -0.19
CA ILE A 78 -9.67 -0.60 -0.28
C ILE A 78 -9.88 -0.13 -1.72
N SER A 79 -9.86 -1.02 -2.71
CA SER A 79 -10.27 -0.70 -4.08
C SER A 79 -11.77 -0.89 -4.27
N THR A 80 -12.35 -0.21 -5.25
CA THR A 80 -13.73 -0.46 -5.68
C THR A 80 -13.88 -1.90 -6.19
N LYS A 81 -15.12 -2.40 -6.20
CA LYS A 81 -15.43 -3.75 -6.72
C LYS A 81 -15.07 -3.91 -8.20
N ASP A 82 -15.20 -2.84 -8.98
CA ASP A 82 -14.96 -2.85 -10.42
C ASP A 82 -13.51 -2.53 -10.80
N SER A 83 -12.68 -2.14 -9.83
CA SER A 83 -11.25 -1.91 -10.03
C SER A 83 -10.57 -3.12 -10.67
N LYS A 84 -9.85 -2.91 -11.77
CA LYS A 84 -9.12 -3.98 -12.49
C LYS A 84 -8.01 -4.56 -11.62
N VAL A 85 -7.30 -3.67 -10.92
CA VAL A 85 -6.28 -4.02 -9.92
C VAL A 85 -6.91 -3.90 -8.53
N LYS A 86 -6.74 -4.91 -7.67
CA LYS A 86 -7.21 -4.84 -6.29
C LYS A 86 -6.23 -4.14 -5.37
N ALA A 87 -6.72 -3.51 -4.32
CA ALA A 87 -5.90 -2.86 -3.31
C ALA A 87 -6.30 -3.36 -1.92
N PHE A 88 -5.32 -3.69 -1.09
CA PHE A 88 -5.56 -4.22 0.25
C PHE A 88 -4.75 -3.49 1.31
N ILE A 89 -5.30 -3.42 2.52
CA ILE A 89 -4.53 -3.25 3.76
C ILE A 89 -4.42 -4.64 4.36
N ILE A 90 -3.20 -5.13 4.58
CA ILE A 90 -2.95 -6.40 5.27
C ILE A 90 -1.95 -6.13 6.38
N PRO A 91 -2.36 -6.16 7.65
CA PRO A 91 -1.44 -5.96 8.76
C PRO A 91 -0.29 -6.97 8.73
N THR A 92 0.94 -6.51 8.87
CA THR A 92 2.07 -7.43 9.02
C THR A 92 2.08 -8.01 10.44
N ASN A 93 2.46 -9.27 10.58
CA ASN A 93 2.73 -9.88 11.87
C ASN A 93 4.05 -10.66 11.80
N GLU A 94 5.13 -9.91 11.95
CA GLU A 94 6.50 -10.43 11.83
C GLU A 94 6.80 -11.53 12.86
N GLU A 95 6.30 -11.39 14.09
CA GLU A 95 6.49 -12.37 15.17
C GLU A 95 5.85 -13.72 14.85
N VAL A 96 4.63 -13.71 14.31
CA VAL A 96 3.94 -14.93 13.87
C VAL A 96 4.64 -15.55 12.66
N MET A 97 5.16 -14.73 11.73
CA MET A 97 5.93 -15.23 10.59
C MET A 97 7.23 -15.92 11.04
N ILE A 98 7.98 -15.33 11.98
CA ILE A 98 9.18 -15.94 12.55
C ILE A 98 8.84 -17.25 13.27
N SER A 99 7.77 -17.26 14.07
CA SER A 99 7.34 -18.45 14.81
C SER A 99 6.97 -19.60 13.87
N ARG A 100 6.24 -19.30 12.78
CA ARG A 100 5.88 -20.29 11.75
C ARG A 100 7.11 -20.84 11.03
N GLU A 101 8.11 -20.01 10.73
CA GLU A 101 9.33 -20.46 10.07
C GLU A 101 10.19 -21.33 11.00
N VAL A 102 10.32 -20.95 12.28
CA VAL A 102 10.98 -21.79 13.30
C VAL A 102 10.27 -23.13 13.44
N GLN A 103 8.94 -23.13 13.55
CA GLN A 103 8.15 -24.36 13.61
C GLN A 103 8.40 -25.24 12.37
N ARG A 104 8.38 -24.65 11.16
CA ARG A 104 8.64 -25.38 9.92
C ARG A 104 10.03 -26.01 9.86
N LEU A 105 11.04 -25.34 10.40
CA LEU A 105 12.41 -25.86 10.45
C LEU A 105 12.57 -26.95 11.51
N MET A 106 11.89 -26.84 12.66
CA MET A 106 11.96 -27.84 13.73
C MET A 106 11.23 -29.15 13.42
N TYR A 107 10.21 -29.10 12.55
CA TYR A 107 9.38 -30.26 12.18
C TYR A 107 9.58 -30.70 10.72
N LYS A 108 10.72 -30.32 10.11
CA LYS A 108 11.24 -30.97 8.90
C LYS A 108 11.98 -32.25 9.27
#